data_AF-A0A820IXR6-F1
#
_entry.id   AF-A0A820IXR6-F1
#
_cell.length_a   1.000
_cell.length_b   1.000
_cell.length_c   1.000
_cell.angle_alpha   90.00
_cell.angle_beta   90.00
_cell.angle_gamma   90.00
#
_symmetry.space_group_name_H-M   'P 1'
#
loop_
_entity.id
_entity.type
_entity.pdbx_description
1 polymer ?
#
loop_
_entity_poly.entity_id
_entity_poly.type
_entity_poly.pdbx_seq_one_letter_code
_entity_poly.pdbx_strand_id
1 'polypeptide(L)'
;MEIYTNREYLLHRQEYTFNDSVIVPIGGGKDSIVTLELLKKYLQRKIPMIINPPKATLETALMAGFSLVEIVELQRTLDVKLIRLNEQGFLNGYTPFSAMLAFVTLFVSAGARSKHVVLSNESGANESTIKNSSRLSDHQNILILDFGREGQSTYRTIRKFLPDRTVYIADRNENLINDKQLTNDRKVVLKLGQNYLEHLAQYDSIIKTLGISLKDHPNLAEDPRILLK
;
A
#
# COMPACT_ATOMS: atom_id res chain seq x y z
N MET A 1 0.06 -23.56 -7.07
CA MET A 1 0.40 -23.49 -5.63
C MET A 1 0.11 -24.86 -5.06
N GLU A 2 1.14 -25.58 -4.64
CA GLU A 2 1.00 -26.91 -4.04
C GLU A 2 1.17 -26.75 -2.53
N ILE A 3 0.18 -27.19 -1.76
CA ILE A 3 0.17 -27.09 -0.30
C ILE A 3 0.48 -28.49 0.23
N TYR A 4 1.62 -28.64 0.90
CA TYR A 4 2.05 -29.89 1.51
C TYR A 4 1.67 -29.87 3.00
N THR A 5 0.97 -30.91 3.47
CA THR A 5 0.51 -31.06 4.86
C THR A 5 1.30 -32.15 5.59
N ASN A 6 1.62 -31.92 6.86
CA ASN A 6 2.31 -32.85 7.76
C ASN A 6 1.33 -33.82 8.46
N ARG A 7 0.77 -34.76 7.69
CA ARG A 7 0.14 -36.04 8.10
C ARG A 7 -1.39 -36.11 8.44
N GLU A 8 -1.85 -37.36 8.29
CA GLU A 8 -3.09 -38.08 8.63
C GLU A 8 -4.44 -37.70 7.99
N TYR A 9 -4.70 -36.43 7.66
CA TYR A 9 -5.96 -36.04 7.00
C TYR A 9 -5.73 -35.69 5.54
N LEU A 10 -6.25 -36.51 4.63
CA LEU A 10 -6.30 -36.22 3.18
C LEU A 10 -7.35 -35.12 2.94
N LEU A 11 -6.89 -33.88 2.80
CA LEU A 11 -7.73 -32.80 2.34
C LEU A 11 -7.97 -32.97 0.84
N HIS A 12 -9.22 -33.21 0.46
CA HIS A 12 -9.60 -33.23 -0.94
C HIS A 12 -9.67 -31.79 -1.47
N ARG A 13 -9.02 -31.54 -2.61
CA ARG A 13 -9.18 -30.28 -3.33
C ARG A 13 -10.67 -30.09 -3.62
N GLN A 14 -11.21 -28.97 -3.13
CA GLN A 14 -12.56 -28.56 -3.49
C GLN A 14 -12.50 -27.54 -4.61
N GLU A 15 -13.32 -27.76 -5.63
CA GLU A 15 -13.52 -26.78 -6.69
C GLU A 15 -14.71 -25.90 -6.36
N TYR A 16 -14.50 -24.59 -6.46
CA TYR A 16 -15.53 -23.59 -6.21
C TYR A 16 -15.75 -22.80 -7.50
N THR A 17 -17.01 -22.64 -7.89
CA THR A 17 -17.39 -21.67 -8.92
C THR A 17 -17.53 -20.31 -8.27
N PHE A 18 -16.72 -19.36 -8.71
CA PHE A 18 -16.79 -17.97 -8.29
C PHE A 18 -17.77 -17.20 -9.19
N ASN A 19 -18.44 -16.21 -8.61
CA ASN A 19 -19.30 -15.27 -9.32
C ASN A 19 -18.64 -13.88 -9.38
N ASP A 20 -19.12 -13.01 -10.27
CA ASP A 20 -18.58 -11.66 -10.46
C ASP A 20 -19.06 -10.66 -9.38
N SER A 21 -19.45 -11.13 -8.19
CA SER A 21 -19.64 -10.24 -7.05
C SER A 21 -18.31 -9.67 -6.59
N VAL A 22 -18.42 -8.59 -5.82
CA VAL A 22 -17.28 -7.87 -5.26
C VAL A 22 -17.42 -7.73 -3.76
N ILE A 23 -16.38 -8.12 -3.02
CA ILE A 23 -16.24 -7.75 -1.61
C ILE A 23 -15.70 -6.32 -1.54
N VAL A 24 -16.36 -5.47 -0.76
CA VAL A 24 -15.93 -4.09 -0.54
C VAL A 24 -15.72 -3.89 0.96
N PRO A 25 -14.48 -3.98 1.46
CA PRO A 25 -14.18 -3.60 2.83
C PRO A 25 -14.43 -2.11 3.04
N ILE A 26 -15.20 -1.79 4.08
CA ILE A 26 -15.57 -0.44 4.47
C ILE A 26 -14.80 -0.09 5.74
N GLY A 27 -13.90 0.88 5.63
CA GLY A 27 -13.24 1.55 6.74
C GLY A 27 -14.00 2.79 7.19
N GLY A 28 -13.56 3.39 8.30
CA GLY A 28 -14.14 4.62 8.86
C GLY A 28 -13.82 5.89 8.07
N GLY A 29 -12.93 5.82 7.07
CA GLY A 29 -12.59 6.92 6.19
C GLY A 29 -13.70 7.28 5.18
N LYS A 30 -13.60 8.51 4.65
CA LYS A 30 -14.49 9.08 3.63
C LYS A 30 -14.41 8.32 2.29
N ASP A 31 -13.32 7.60 2.06
CA ASP A 31 -13.03 6.95 0.79
C ASP A 31 -13.97 5.75 0.54
N SER A 32 -14.43 5.09 1.62
CA SER A 32 -15.37 3.97 1.52
C SER A 32 -16.71 4.35 0.87
N ILE A 33 -17.28 5.50 1.22
CA ILE A 33 -18.55 5.94 0.62
C ILE A 33 -18.38 6.28 -0.86
N VAL A 34 -17.24 6.90 -1.22
CA VAL A 34 -16.92 7.23 -2.62
C VAL A 34 -16.75 5.95 -3.44
N THR A 35 -16.04 4.95 -2.91
CA THR A 35 -15.89 3.63 -3.57
C THR A 35 -17.24 2.97 -3.78
N LEU A 36 -18.09 2.91 -2.75
CA LEU A 36 -19.43 2.32 -2.88
C LEU A 36 -20.27 3.04 -3.93
N GLU A 37 -20.22 4.38 -3.97
CA GLU A 37 -20.93 5.19 -4.95
C GLU A 37 -20.41 4.97 -6.38
N LEU A 38 -19.09 4.92 -6.58
CA LEU A 38 -18.51 4.63 -7.90
C LEU A 38 -18.91 3.23 -8.39
N LEU A 39 -18.83 2.24 -7.51
CA LEU A 39 -19.17 0.85 -7.85
C LEU A 39 -20.66 0.67 -8.14
N LYS A 40 -21.56 1.57 -7.72
CA LYS A 40 -22.99 1.49 -8.05
C LYS A 40 -23.23 1.25 -9.53
N LYS A 41 -22.48 1.93 -10.40
CA LYS A 41 -22.63 1.91 -11.86
C LYS A 41 -22.00 0.73 -12.58
N TYR A 42 -21.00 0.08 -11.98
CA TYR A 42 -20.11 -0.85 -12.72
C TYR A 42 -20.25 -2.33 -12.32
N LEU A 43 -20.81 -2.64 -11.14
CA LEU A 43 -20.87 -4.02 -10.65
C LEU A 43 -22.27 -4.39 -10.14
N GLN A 44 -22.75 -5.57 -10.56
CA GLN A 44 -24.12 -6.02 -10.31
C GLN A 44 -24.36 -6.42 -8.84
N ARG A 45 -23.38 -7.03 -8.18
CA ARG A 45 -23.52 -7.51 -6.79
C ARG A 45 -22.32 -7.12 -5.94
N LYS A 46 -22.54 -6.23 -4.97
CA LYS A 46 -21.53 -5.83 -3.98
C LYS A 46 -21.85 -6.44 -2.63
N ILE A 47 -20.82 -6.79 -1.89
CA ILE A 47 -20.91 -7.35 -0.54
C ILE A 47 -20.04 -6.46 0.36
N PRO A 48 -20.66 -5.48 1.05
CA PRO A 48 -20.01 -4.70 2.08
C PRO A 48 -19.38 -5.61 3.14
N MET A 49 -18.17 -5.30 3.58
CA MET A 49 -17.51 -6.02 4.67
C MET A 49 -16.96 -5.01 5.69
N ILE A 50 -17.21 -5.24 6.98
CA ILE A 50 -16.75 -4.34 8.05
C ILE A 50 -16.08 -5.17 9.15
N ILE A 51 -14.88 -4.76 9.57
CA ILE A 51 -14.19 -5.33 10.73
C ILE A 51 -14.44 -4.42 11.94
N ASN A 52 -14.91 -5.00 13.04
CA ASN A 52 -15.24 -4.32 14.29
C ASN A 52 -16.16 -3.11 14.07
N PRO A 53 -17.37 -3.29 13.48
CA PRO A 53 -18.17 -2.20 12.95
C PRO A 53 -18.48 -1.10 13.97
N PRO A 54 -17.86 0.09 13.89
CA PRO A 54 -18.39 1.26 14.56
C PRO A 54 -19.65 1.77 13.84
N LYS A 55 -20.49 2.49 14.58
CA LYS A 55 -21.73 3.10 14.06
C LYS A 55 -21.54 3.83 12.72
N ALA A 56 -20.46 4.61 12.57
CA ALA A 56 -20.18 5.38 11.35
C ALA A 56 -19.97 4.52 10.09
N THR A 57 -19.31 3.35 10.23
CA THR A 57 -19.09 2.44 9.08
C THR A 57 -20.37 1.73 8.66
N LEU A 58 -21.22 1.37 9.64
CA LEU A 58 -22.53 0.80 9.37
C LEU A 58 -23.42 1.82 8.66
N GLU A 59 -23.49 3.05 9.19
CA GLU A 59 -24.24 4.14 8.56
C GLU A 59 -23.76 4.41 7.12
N THR A 60 -22.45 4.30 6.86
CA THR A 60 -21.91 4.42 5.49
C THR A 60 -22.48 3.36 4.54
N ALA A 61 -22.54 2.09 4.96
CA ALA A 61 -23.14 1.02 4.17
C ALA A 61 -24.64 1.21 3.99
N LEU A 62 -25.36 1.58 5.06
CA LEU A 62 -26.80 1.84 5.02
C LEU A 62 -27.15 2.99 4.06
N MET A 63 -26.41 4.09 4.12
CA MET A 63 -26.58 5.24 3.23
C MET A 63 -26.23 4.92 1.77
N ALA A 64 -25.34 3.95 1.54
CA ALA A 64 -25.07 3.43 0.20
C ALA A 64 -26.20 2.53 -0.35
N GLY A 65 -27.21 2.22 0.45
CA GLY A 65 -28.42 1.48 0.06
C GLY A 65 -28.40 0.00 0.43
N PHE A 66 -27.45 -0.44 1.26
CA PHE A 66 -27.41 -1.82 1.75
C PHE A 66 -28.22 -1.97 3.03
N SER A 67 -28.84 -3.13 3.21
CA SER A 67 -29.44 -3.54 4.48
C SER A 67 -28.41 -4.27 5.35
N LEU A 68 -28.67 -4.37 6.66
CA LEU A 68 -27.75 -5.04 7.60
C LEU A 68 -27.45 -6.50 7.21
N VAL A 69 -28.41 -7.21 6.63
CA VAL A 69 -28.23 -8.62 6.21
C VAL A 69 -27.34 -8.78 4.98
N GLU A 70 -27.07 -7.69 4.25
CA GLU A 70 -26.17 -7.69 3.10
C GLU A 70 -24.72 -7.35 3.50
N ILE A 71 -24.50 -6.94 4.74
CA ILE A 71 -23.20 -6.55 5.27
C ILE A 71 -22.54 -7.75 5.96
N VAL A 72 -21.32 -8.07 5.55
CA VAL A 72 -20.48 -9.04 6.26
C VAL A 72 -19.78 -8.33 7.42
N GLU A 73 -20.21 -8.64 8.63
CA GLU A 73 -19.59 -8.14 9.85
C GLU A 73 -18.56 -9.14 10.39
N LEU A 74 -17.38 -8.63 10.73
CA LEU A 74 -16.29 -9.40 11.29
C LEU A 74 -15.91 -8.84 12.65
N GLN A 75 -15.68 -9.71 13.61
CA GLN A 75 -15.21 -9.33 14.95
C GLN A 75 -13.76 -9.76 15.11
N ARG A 76 -12.93 -8.85 15.58
CA ARG A 76 -11.50 -9.04 15.85
C ARG A 76 -11.15 -8.45 17.20
N THR A 77 -10.50 -9.24 18.03
CA THR A 77 -9.87 -8.79 19.27
C THR A 77 -8.36 -8.68 19.08
N LEU A 78 -7.73 -7.80 19.85
CA LEU A 78 -6.27 -7.80 20.01
C LEU A 78 -5.88 -8.90 20.98
N ASP A 79 -4.75 -9.56 20.73
CA ASP A 79 -4.20 -10.56 21.64
C ASP A 79 -3.84 -9.89 22.99
N VAL A 80 -4.24 -10.51 24.10
CA VAL A 80 -3.97 -9.99 25.45
C VAL A 80 -2.47 -9.79 25.71
N LYS A 81 -1.60 -10.57 25.06
CA LYS A 81 -0.15 -10.42 25.14
C LYS A 81 0.32 -9.09 24.57
N LEU A 82 -0.29 -8.60 23.48
CA LEU A 82 0.04 -7.27 22.93
C LEU A 82 -0.31 -6.17 23.94
N ILE A 83 -1.46 -6.28 24.60
CA ILE A 83 -1.90 -5.32 25.63
C ILE A 83 -0.90 -5.30 26.79
N ARG A 84 -0.52 -6.49 27.30
CA ARG A 84 0.47 -6.62 28.39
C ARG A 84 1.84 -6.09 28.03
N LEU A 85 2.29 -6.29 26.79
CA LEU A 85 3.58 -5.77 26.31
C LEU A 85 3.55 -4.25 26.21
N ASN A 86 2.46 -3.64 25.74
CA ASN A 86 2.30 -2.19 25.72
C ASN A 86 2.33 -1.61 27.14
N GLU A 87 1.67 -2.26 28.10
CA GLU A 87 1.71 -1.88 29.53
C GLU A 87 3.13 -1.97 30.12
N GLN A 88 3.97 -2.87 29.61
CA GLN A 88 5.38 -3.01 30.00
C GLN A 88 6.32 -2.00 29.32
N GLY A 89 5.77 -1.05 28.55
CA GLY A 89 6.57 -0.01 27.88
C GLY A 89 7.26 -0.47 26.59
N PHE A 90 6.92 -1.66 26.07
CA PHE A 90 7.32 -2.00 24.71
C PHE A 90 6.63 -1.05 23.72
N LEU A 91 7.34 -0.68 22.66
CA LEU A 91 6.77 0.14 21.60
C LEU A 91 5.53 -0.56 21.03
N ASN A 92 4.45 0.20 20.85
CA ASN A 92 3.27 -0.27 20.11
C ASN A 92 3.73 -0.79 18.75
N GLY A 93 3.87 -2.11 18.62
CA GLY A 93 4.28 -2.73 17.37
C GLY A 93 3.21 -2.43 16.32
N TYR A 94 3.63 -1.98 15.14
CA TYR A 94 2.72 -1.87 14.00
C TYR A 94 2.27 -3.28 13.62
N THR A 95 1.11 -3.71 14.11
CA THR A 95 0.49 -4.92 13.58
C THR A 95 0.15 -4.64 12.12
N PRO A 96 0.55 -5.48 11.15
CA PRO A 96 0.34 -5.21 9.74
C PRO A 96 -1.14 -5.38 9.41
N PHE A 97 -1.94 -4.33 9.68
CA PHE A 97 -3.38 -4.32 9.50
C PHE A 97 -3.74 -4.66 8.05
N SER A 98 -3.00 -4.13 7.08
CA SER A 98 -3.19 -4.45 5.65
C SER A 98 -3.01 -5.94 5.34
N ALA A 99 -2.04 -6.62 5.96
CA ALA A 99 -1.83 -8.05 5.78
C ALA A 99 -2.98 -8.86 6.40
N MET A 100 -3.41 -8.48 7.61
CA MET A 100 -4.58 -9.08 8.26
C MET A 100 -5.86 -8.85 7.42
N LEU A 101 -6.07 -7.64 6.92
CA LEU A 101 -7.24 -7.28 6.12
C LEU A 101 -7.25 -8.09 4.82
N ALA A 102 -6.10 -8.20 4.14
CA ALA A 102 -5.98 -9.01 2.93
C ALA A 102 -6.32 -10.49 3.19
N PHE A 103 -5.79 -11.07 4.28
CA PHE A 103 -6.06 -12.46 4.63
C PHE A 103 -7.54 -12.71 4.94
N VAL A 104 -8.14 -11.88 5.79
CA VAL A 104 -9.55 -12.04 6.18
C VAL A 104 -10.48 -11.78 5.00
N THR A 105 -10.17 -10.79 4.15
CA THR A 105 -10.96 -10.50 2.95
C THR A 105 -10.91 -11.67 1.97
N LEU A 106 -9.74 -12.32 1.81
CA LEU A 106 -9.62 -13.52 0.97
C LEU A 106 -10.51 -14.65 1.49
N PHE A 107 -10.55 -14.85 2.81
CA PHE A 107 -11.41 -15.86 3.43
C PHE A 107 -12.90 -15.57 3.19
N VAL A 108 -13.33 -14.32 3.39
CA VAL A 108 -14.71 -13.88 3.11
C VAL A 108 -15.04 -14.04 1.62
N SER A 109 -14.12 -13.67 0.72
CA SER A 109 -14.30 -13.80 -0.73
C SER A 109 -14.51 -15.27 -1.13
N ALA A 110 -13.76 -16.20 -0.53
CA ALA A 110 -13.94 -17.62 -0.76
C ALA A 110 -15.32 -18.12 -0.27
N GLY A 111 -15.73 -17.74 0.95
CA GLY A 111 -17.03 -18.10 1.50
C GLY A 111 -18.21 -17.53 0.72
N ALA A 112 -18.11 -16.27 0.29
CA ALA A 112 -19.12 -15.59 -0.54
C ALA A 112 -19.07 -16.00 -2.02
N ARG A 113 -18.07 -16.81 -2.42
CA ARG A 113 -17.75 -17.16 -3.81
C ARG A 113 -17.58 -15.92 -4.70
N SER A 114 -17.06 -14.84 -4.13
CA SER A 114 -16.78 -13.58 -4.82
C SER A 114 -15.43 -13.67 -5.52
N LYS A 115 -15.37 -13.26 -6.79
CA LYS A 115 -14.13 -13.23 -7.58
C LYS A 115 -13.33 -11.95 -7.36
N HIS A 116 -14.00 -10.88 -6.93
CA HIS A 116 -13.42 -9.56 -6.86
C HIS A 116 -13.36 -9.03 -5.43
N VAL A 117 -12.32 -8.26 -5.17
CA VAL A 117 -12.15 -7.46 -3.95
C VAL A 117 -11.77 -6.06 -4.39
N VAL A 118 -12.47 -5.05 -3.88
CA VAL A 118 -12.12 -3.64 -4.10
C VAL A 118 -11.86 -3.00 -2.75
N LEU A 119 -10.63 -2.50 -2.57
CA LEU A 119 -10.21 -1.79 -1.37
C LEU A 119 -10.21 -0.30 -1.64
N SER A 120 -10.84 0.46 -0.75
CA SER A 120 -10.68 1.91 -0.71
C SER A 120 -9.30 2.20 -0.14
N ASN A 121 -8.48 2.93 -0.89
CA ASN A 121 -7.17 3.34 -0.42
C ASN A 121 -7.36 4.53 0.52
N GLU A 122 -7.06 4.38 1.81
CA GLU A 122 -6.97 5.53 2.71
C GLU A 122 -5.68 6.28 2.38
N SER A 123 -5.84 7.51 1.87
CA SER A 123 -4.72 8.40 1.59
C SER A 123 -3.88 8.72 2.83
N GLY A 124 -4.40 8.44 4.04
CA GLY A 124 -3.86 8.84 5.34
C GLY A 124 -2.67 8.04 5.88
N ALA A 125 -2.22 6.98 5.20
CA ALA A 125 -0.93 6.36 5.52
C ALA A 125 0.16 6.68 4.48
N ASN A 126 -0.16 7.51 3.48
CA ASN A 126 0.71 7.79 2.35
C ASN A 126 0.56 9.25 1.85
N GLU A 127 0.21 10.20 2.72
CA GLU A 127 0.16 11.63 2.36
C GLU A 127 1.57 12.15 2.05
N SER A 128 2.06 11.85 0.85
CA SER A 128 2.63 12.88 0.02
C SER A 128 1.47 13.73 -0.48
N THR A 129 1.45 15.02 -0.16
CA THR A 129 0.53 15.99 -0.74
C THR A 129 0.64 15.94 -2.28
N ILE A 130 -0.22 15.18 -2.95
CA ILE A 130 -0.41 15.28 -4.41
C ILE A 130 -1.90 15.51 -4.67
N LYS A 131 -2.37 16.71 -4.30
CA LYS A 131 -3.49 17.30 -5.03
C LYS A 131 -2.97 17.61 -6.44
N ASN A 132 -3.58 16.99 -7.46
CA ASN A 132 -3.38 17.18 -8.91
C ASN A 132 -2.51 16.12 -9.63
N SER A 133 -2.86 14.84 -9.53
CA SER A 133 -2.26 13.75 -10.33
C SER A 133 -2.53 13.80 -11.85
N SER A 134 -3.11 14.88 -12.38
CA SER A 134 -3.19 15.12 -13.83
C SER A 134 -2.18 16.14 -14.35
N ARG A 135 -1.43 16.82 -13.48
CA ARG A 135 -0.30 17.68 -13.86
C ARG A 135 0.70 17.76 -12.70
N LEU A 136 1.56 16.74 -12.56
CA LEU A 136 2.91 17.02 -12.05
C LEU A 136 3.45 18.08 -13.01
N SER A 137 3.65 19.32 -12.53
CA SER A 137 4.16 20.38 -13.39
C SER A 137 5.47 19.89 -14.04
N ASP A 138 5.77 20.35 -15.25
CA ASP A 138 6.92 19.85 -16.04
C ASP A 138 8.29 20.01 -15.34
N HIS A 139 8.33 20.62 -14.14
CA HIS A 139 9.53 21.03 -13.41
C HIS A 139 9.77 20.31 -12.07
N GLN A 140 8.91 19.40 -11.62
CA GLN A 140 9.16 18.63 -10.38
C GLN A 140 10.24 17.54 -10.55
N ASN A 141 11.33 17.65 -9.81
CA ASN A 141 12.43 16.71 -9.78
C ASN A 141 12.17 15.59 -8.76
N ILE A 142 12.13 14.34 -9.24
CA ILE A 142 11.89 13.14 -8.42
C ILE A 142 13.21 12.44 -8.15
N LEU A 143 13.54 12.23 -6.87
CA LEU A 143 14.70 11.46 -6.44
C LEU A 143 14.28 10.12 -5.85
N ILE A 144 14.94 9.03 -6.24
CA ILE A 144 14.91 7.73 -5.54
C ILE A 144 16.17 7.64 -4.69
N LEU A 145 16.00 7.43 -3.38
CA LEU A 145 17.08 7.26 -2.42
C LEU A 145 17.27 5.77 -2.12
N ASP A 146 18.45 5.22 -2.45
CA ASP A 146 18.81 3.80 -2.49
C ASP A 146 18.11 2.99 -3.61
N PHE A 147 18.93 2.31 -4.41
CA PHE A 147 18.55 1.54 -5.59
C PHE A 147 18.63 0.02 -5.37
N GLY A 148 18.38 -0.43 -4.14
CA GLY A 148 18.05 -1.81 -3.84
C GLY A 148 16.75 -2.31 -4.52
N ARG A 149 16.24 -3.47 -4.09
CA ARG A 149 15.04 -4.10 -4.69
C ARG A 149 13.82 -3.17 -4.79
N GLU A 150 13.59 -2.37 -3.76
CA GLU A 150 12.47 -1.41 -3.69
C GLU A 150 12.68 -0.20 -4.60
N GLY A 151 13.91 0.32 -4.66
CA GLY A 151 14.30 1.41 -5.55
C GLY A 151 14.11 1.02 -7.02
N GLN A 152 14.55 -0.18 -7.40
CA GLN A 152 14.32 -0.73 -8.73
C GLN A 152 12.84 -0.88 -9.07
N SER A 153 12.02 -1.33 -8.12
CA SER A 153 10.56 -1.45 -8.31
C SER A 153 9.90 -0.09 -8.53
N THR A 154 10.31 0.89 -7.74
CA THR A 154 9.86 2.29 -7.86
C THR A 154 10.25 2.87 -9.20
N TYR A 155 11.50 2.70 -9.62
CA TYR A 155 11.99 3.13 -10.92
C TYR A 155 11.19 2.52 -12.09
N ARG A 156 10.95 1.21 -12.08
CA ARG A 156 10.12 0.54 -13.11
C ARG A 156 8.71 1.12 -13.17
N THR A 157 8.13 1.43 -12.01
CA THR A 157 6.80 2.04 -11.91
C THR A 157 6.80 3.44 -12.50
N ILE A 158 7.78 4.29 -12.13
CA ILE A 158 7.91 5.65 -12.68
C ILE A 158 8.10 5.59 -14.20
N ARG A 159 8.98 4.73 -14.71
CA ARG A 159 9.18 4.62 -16.17
C ARG A 159 7.96 4.14 -16.93
N LYS A 160 7.11 3.31 -16.30
CA LYS A 160 5.85 2.86 -16.90
C LYS A 160 4.82 3.99 -17.02
N PHE A 161 4.71 4.87 -16.02
CA PHE A 161 3.67 5.90 -15.97
C PHE A 161 4.14 7.29 -16.40
N LEU A 162 5.43 7.58 -16.28
CA LEU A 162 6.09 8.86 -16.57
C LEU A 162 7.37 8.61 -17.42
N PRO A 163 7.23 8.04 -18.63
CA PRO A 163 8.37 7.57 -19.43
C PRO A 163 9.38 8.67 -19.76
N ASP A 164 8.92 9.89 -20.03
CA ASP A 164 9.76 11.00 -20.47
C ASP A 164 10.39 11.82 -19.32
N ARG A 165 10.03 11.50 -18.08
CA ARG A 165 10.42 12.30 -16.91
C ARG A 165 11.87 12.07 -16.52
N THR A 166 12.62 13.12 -16.19
CA THR A 166 13.94 12.92 -15.58
C THR A 166 13.78 12.34 -14.17
N VAL A 167 14.47 11.24 -13.89
CA VAL A 167 14.46 10.56 -12.59
C VAL A 167 15.87 10.59 -12.02
N TYR A 168 16.01 11.09 -10.81
CA TYR A 168 17.28 11.10 -10.10
C TYR A 168 17.36 9.86 -9.22
N ILE A 169 18.53 9.24 -9.14
CA ILE A 169 18.78 8.09 -8.27
C ILE A 169 20.04 8.40 -7.46
N ALA A 170 19.91 8.42 -6.14
CA ALA A 170 21.03 8.61 -5.23
C ALA A 170 21.30 7.34 -4.44
N ASP A 171 22.55 6.87 -4.46
CA ASP A 171 22.96 5.63 -3.79
C ASP A 171 24.41 5.73 -3.31
N ARG A 172 24.76 5.03 -2.23
CA ARG A 172 26.16 4.93 -1.79
C ARG A 172 27.00 4.05 -2.73
N ASN A 173 26.37 3.10 -3.44
CA ASN A 173 27.03 2.14 -4.31
C ASN A 173 27.42 2.73 -5.66
N GLU A 174 28.70 3.03 -5.84
CA GLU A 174 29.26 3.58 -7.08
C GLU A 174 29.17 2.61 -8.27
N ASN A 175 29.03 1.30 -8.02
CA ASN A 175 28.94 0.31 -9.10
C ASN A 175 27.66 0.41 -9.93
N LEU A 176 26.64 1.14 -9.46
CA LEU A 176 25.42 1.40 -10.22
C LEU A 176 25.67 2.16 -11.52
N ILE A 177 26.81 2.84 -11.65
CA ILE A 177 27.22 3.45 -12.92
C ILE A 177 27.40 2.42 -14.04
N ASN A 178 27.58 1.14 -13.70
CA ASN A 178 27.70 0.03 -14.65
C ASN A 178 26.38 -0.73 -14.86
N ASP A 179 25.30 -0.32 -14.20
CA ASP A 179 24.00 -0.97 -14.36
C ASP A 179 23.44 -0.69 -15.76
N LYS A 180 23.23 -1.74 -16.56
CA LYS A 180 22.76 -1.63 -17.95
C LYS A 180 21.36 -1.02 -18.05
N GLN A 181 20.50 -1.21 -17.06
CA GLN A 181 19.16 -0.64 -17.05
C GLN A 181 19.24 0.88 -16.88
N LEU A 182 20.08 1.35 -15.97
CA LEU A 182 20.24 2.77 -15.69
C LEU A 182 21.04 3.50 -16.77
N THR A 183 22.12 2.90 -17.25
CA THR A 183 22.99 3.50 -18.27
C THR A 183 22.33 3.64 -19.65
N ASN A 184 21.41 2.73 -20.00
CA ASN A 184 20.65 2.84 -21.24
C ASN A 184 19.53 3.89 -21.18
N ASP A 185 19.17 4.34 -19.97
CA ASP A 185 18.10 5.31 -19.75
C ASP A 185 18.65 6.73 -19.66
N ARG A 186 18.60 7.45 -20.78
CA ARG A 186 19.08 8.84 -20.90
C ARG A 186 18.33 9.84 -20.02
N LYS A 187 17.21 9.44 -19.42
CA LYS A 187 16.40 10.27 -18.52
C LYS A 187 16.71 9.97 -17.05
N VAL A 188 17.71 9.14 -16.76
CA VAL A 188 18.20 8.89 -15.41
C VAL A 188 19.44 9.73 -15.12
N VAL A 189 19.47 10.34 -13.93
CA VAL A 189 20.64 11.04 -13.41
C VAL A 189 21.08 10.34 -12.13
N LEU A 190 22.31 9.82 -12.13
CA LEU A 190 22.87 9.09 -10.98
C LEU A 190 23.67 10.04 -10.09
N LYS A 191 23.49 9.89 -8.78
CA LYS A 191 24.29 10.54 -7.75
C LYS A 191 24.84 9.47 -6.82
N LEU A 192 26.09 9.09 -7.02
CA LEU A 192 26.68 7.92 -6.35
C LEU A 192 27.78 8.29 -5.35
N GLY A 193 28.11 7.37 -4.46
CA GLY A 193 29.26 7.46 -3.56
C GLY A 193 28.95 8.07 -2.20
N GLN A 194 29.98 8.51 -1.47
CA GLN A 194 29.83 8.94 -0.07
C GLN A 194 28.95 10.19 0.09
N ASN A 195 28.92 11.07 -0.91
CA ASN A 195 28.24 12.36 -0.87
C ASN A 195 26.82 12.30 -1.46
N TYR A 196 26.26 11.09 -1.63
CA TYR A 196 24.97 10.90 -2.27
C TYR A 196 23.79 11.60 -1.56
N LEU A 197 23.93 11.87 -0.25
CA LEU A 197 22.95 12.58 0.58
C LEU A 197 23.08 14.11 0.59
N GLU A 198 24.07 14.69 -0.10
CA GLU A 198 24.20 16.14 -0.16
C GLU A 198 23.17 16.77 -1.12
N HIS A 199 22.98 18.10 -1.06
CA HIS A 199 22.18 18.85 -2.05
C HIS A 199 20.77 18.30 -2.32
N LEU A 200 20.15 17.60 -1.37
CA LEU A 200 18.81 17.03 -1.54
C LEU A 200 17.71 18.10 -1.65
N ALA A 201 18.02 19.34 -1.24
CA ALA A 201 17.09 20.45 -1.28
C ALA A 201 16.59 20.83 -2.68
N GLN A 202 17.27 20.39 -3.75
CA GLN A 202 16.91 20.67 -5.14
C GLN A 202 15.78 19.77 -5.69
N TYR A 203 15.38 18.75 -4.93
CA TYR A 203 14.35 17.81 -5.34
C TYR A 203 13.01 18.16 -4.71
N ASP A 204 11.95 18.05 -5.50
CA ASP A 204 10.58 18.33 -5.07
C ASP A 204 9.95 17.13 -4.36
N SER A 205 10.41 15.92 -4.69
CA SER A 205 9.94 14.68 -4.07
C SER A 205 11.09 13.68 -3.95
N ILE A 206 11.26 13.11 -2.76
CA ILE A 206 12.30 12.13 -2.46
C ILE A 206 11.62 10.85 -2.02
N ILE A 207 11.77 9.77 -2.78
CA ILE A 207 11.25 8.45 -2.43
C ILE A 207 12.37 7.67 -1.76
N LYS A 208 12.20 7.41 -0.46
CA LYS A 208 13.19 6.68 0.33
C LYS A 208 12.81 5.20 0.43
N THR A 209 13.77 4.31 0.20
CA THR A 209 13.64 2.88 0.49
C THR A 209 13.96 2.56 1.96
N LEU A 210 13.45 1.44 2.46
CA LEU A 210 13.67 1.01 3.85
C LEU A 210 15.15 0.70 4.18
N GLY A 211 15.99 0.47 3.15
CA GLY A 211 17.40 0.11 3.29
C GLY A 211 18.31 1.22 3.82
N ILE A 212 17.89 2.49 3.74
CA ILE A 212 18.69 3.63 4.23
C ILE A 212 18.27 4.04 5.65
N SER A 213 19.25 4.01 6.55
CA SER A 213 19.17 4.72 7.83
C SER A 213 19.47 6.20 7.61
N LEU A 214 18.53 7.07 7.99
CA LEU A 214 18.75 8.52 8.07
C LEU A 214 19.03 8.98 9.51
N LYS A 215 19.35 8.05 10.43
CA LYS A 215 19.57 8.37 11.85
C LYS A 215 20.70 9.37 12.05
N ASP A 216 21.73 9.31 11.21
CA ASP A 216 22.89 10.21 11.24
C ASP A 216 22.62 11.54 10.50
N HIS A 217 21.41 11.71 9.95
CA HIS A 217 20.96 12.89 9.23
C HIS A 217 19.55 13.31 9.70
N PRO A 218 19.40 13.78 10.95
CA PRO A 218 18.10 14.08 11.55
C PRO A 218 17.29 15.11 10.76
N ASN A 219 17.95 16.12 10.19
CA ASN A 219 17.30 17.13 9.34
C ASN A 219 16.67 16.54 8.07
N LEU A 220 17.18 15.41 7.58
CA LEU A 220 16.58 14.70 6.44
C LEU A 220 15.42 13.81 6.90
N ALA A 221 15.52 13.21 8.08
CA ALA A 221 14.45 12.34 8.60
C ALA A 221 13.12 13.09 8.81
N GLU A 222 13.18 14.40 9.09
CA GLU A 222 12.01 15.27 9.29
C GLU A 222 11.61 16.05 8.02
N ASP A 223 12.30 15.87 6.89
CA ASP A 223 12.01 16.61 5.66
C ASP A 223 10.68 16.14 5.04
N PRO A 224 9.67 17.02 4.90
CA PRO A 224 8.34 16.65 4.42
C PRO A 224 8.30 16.20 2.96
N ARG A 225 9.40 16.37 2.21
CA ARG A 225 9.54 15.88 0.84
C ARG A 225 9.95 14.41 0.76
N ILE A 226 10.41 13.83 1.88
CA ILE A 226 10.77 12.42 1.96
C ILE A 226 9.52 11.57 2.16
N LEU A 227 9.18 10.83 1.11
CA LEU A 227 8.10 9.88 1.08
C LEU A 227 8.62 8.55 1.59
N LEU A 228 8.13 8.14 2.76
CA LEU A 228 8.41 6.85 3.36
C LEU A 228 7.51 5.80 2.70
N LYS A 229 8.10 4.74 2.16
CA LYS A 229 7.38 3.53 1.75
C LYS A 229 7.40 2.48 2.85
#